data_AF-A0A165C5W2-F1
#
_entry.id   AF-A0A165C5W2-F1
#
_cell.length_a   1.000
_cell.length_b   1.000
_cell.length_c   1.000
_cell.angle_alpha   90.00
_cell.angle_beta   90.00
_cell.angle_gamma   90.00
#
_symmetry.space_group_name_H-M   'P 1'
#
loop_
_entity.id
_entity.type
_entity.pdbx_description
1 polymer ?
#
loop_
_entity_poly.entity_id
_entity_poly.type
_entity_poly.pdbx_seq_one_letter_code
_entity_poly.pdbx_strand_id
1 'polypeptide(L)'
;MSLLHNISALAQEHTRILDALAPLEHVPRSLETAKSYINDLKASIAKAEEDLIAAKDAESKEGIETYDLQHSVFRKLGHRAVGKGAEWDAKASKEEREYQEAHERRVKAQNEVSTLKTTLREAKQNVELLSATVARRDDLLREQLRVYSRVFDGPTPEIPQDDQLEWAVRRAEEENNVHQAALDLENQTLSKLRDAKKTLDNCLINLDECLKAGGNVLGSSSARVMEESALMAALMYAQQFDGLFNQAKELNTAIKYIPNIKLPKAKTNAEDIAFENIFTRINRDEKIGGAIYSVKATLRELGKEIEEAEKRTEAASKKVKPFADALAQARAELLEFRKATFEAYAAQGAPPSYCATAAVHSSDREGPPGDSESPLSPPFVPSGL
;
A
#
# COMPACT_ATOMS: atom_id res chain seq x y z
N MET A 1 40.54 -22.15 17.37
CA MET A 1 40.69 -22.86 16.08
C MET A 1 41.08 -21.81 15.05
N SER A 2 42.01 -22.09 14.14
CA SER A 2 42.45 -21.09 13.15
C SER A 2 41.33 -20.76 12.17
N LEU A 3 41.30 -19.52 11.68
CA LEU A 3 40.29 -19.06 10.72
C LEU A 3 40.25 -19.94 9.47
N LEU A 4 41.43 -20.31 8.94
CA LEU A 4 41.56 -21.19 7.77
C LEU A 4 40.85 -22.54 7.97
N HIS A 5 40.95 -23.13 9.16
CA HIS A 5 40.26 -24.40 9.44
C HIS A 5 38.74 -24.24 9.37
N ASN A 6 38.20 -23.19 10.01
CA ASN A 6 36.76 -22.93 10.00
C ASN A 6 36.23 -22.65 8.58
N ILE A 7 36.96 -21.89 7.77
CA ILE A 7 36.60 -21.60 6.38
C ILE A 7 36.63 -22.87 5.54
N SER A 8 37.69 -23.68 5.66
CA SER A 8 37.79 -24.95 4.91
C SER A 8 36.65 -25.92 5.23
N ALA A 9 36.21 -25.98 6.49
CA ALA A 9 35.10 -26.82 6.92
C ALA A 9 33.73 -26.38 6.36
N LEU A 10 33.58 -25.09 6.02
CA LEU A 10 32.32 -24.50 5.54
C LEU A 10 32.31 -24.21 4.02
N ALA A 11 33.44 -24.39 3.33
CA ALA A 11 33.60 -24.01 1.93
C ALA A 11 32.58 -24.69 1.00
N GLN A 12 32.31 -25.98 1.19
CA GLN A 12 31.35 -26.72 0.38
C GLN A 12 29.91 -26.20 0.58
N GLU A 13 29.53 -25.87 1.82
CA GLU A 13 28.22 -25.29 2.15
C GLU A 13 28.06 -23.92 1.49
N HIS A 14 29.11 -23.09 1.55
CA HIS A 14 29.14 -21.77 0.91
C HIS A 14 28.97 -21.85 -0.61
N THR A 15 29.72 -22.71 -1.30
CA THR A 15 29.56 -22.92 -2.76
C THR A 15 28.15 -23.35 -3.13
N ARG A 16 27.57 -24.31 -2.39
CA ARG A 16 26.19 -24.76 -2.61
C ARG A 16 25.19 -23.61 -2.52
N ILE A 17 25.35 -22.72 -1.55
CA ILE A 17 24.45 -21.58 -1.35
C ILE A 17 24.60 -20.58 -2.50
N LEU A 18 25.83 -20.28 -2.94
CA LEU A 18 26.08 -19.39 -4.07
C LEU A 18 25.47 -19.93 -5.37
N ASP A 19 25.67 -21.21 -5.67
CA ASP A 19 25.09 -21.87 -6.84
C ASP A 19 23.55 -21.80 -6.83
N ALA A 20 22.93 -21.94 -5.66
CA ALA A 20 21.49 -21.82 -5.48
C ALA A 20 20.98 -20.37 -5.57
N LEU A 21 21.80 -19.38 -5.22
CA LEU A 21 21.46 -17.96 -5.28
C LEU A 21 21.56 -17.39 -6.71
N ALA A 22 22.55 -17.81 -7.49
CA ALA A 22 22.82 -17.30 -8.84
C ALA A 22 21.58 -17.23 -9.76
N PRO A 23 20.73 -18.27 -9.89
CA PRO A 23 19.54 -18.18 -10.75
C PRO A 23 18.44 -17.26 -10.17
N LEU A 24 18.50 -16.90 -8.89
CA LEU A 24 17.46 -16.13 -8.20
C LEU A 24 17.72 -14.61 -8.18
N GLU A 25 18.86 -14.14 -8.70
CA GLU A 25 19.25 -12.72 -8.61
C GLU A 25 18.26 -11.76 -9.28
N HIS A 26 17.66 -12.17 -10.39
CA HIS A 26 16.74 -11.34 -11.17
C HIS A 26 15.31 -11.26 -10.56
N VAL A 27 14.97 -12.17 -9.66
CA VAL A 27 13.58 -12.39 -9.18
C VAL A 27 12.97 -11.16 -8.51
N PRO A 28 13.66 -10.40 -7.63
CA PRO A 28 13.08 -9.22 -7.00
C PRO A 28 12.60 -8.16 -8.00
N ARG A 29 13.39 -7.91 -9.04
CA ARG A 29 13.03 -6.97 -10.13
C ARG A 29 11.86 -7.47 -10.96
N SER A 30 11.83 -8.76 -11.25
CA SER A 30 10.69 -9.40 -11.93
C SER A 30 9.41 -9.26 -11.12
N LEU A 31 9.47 -9.44 -9.79
CA LEU A 31 8.32 -9.27 -8.89
C LEU A 31 7.79 -7.84 -8.90
N GLU A 32 8.67 -6.84 -8.86
CA GLU A 32 8.29 -5.42 -8.95
C GLU A 32 7.59 -5.11 -10.29
N THR A 33 8.16 -5.60 -11.39
CA THR A 33 7.60 -5.42 -12.73
C THR A 33 6.22 -6.07 -12.85
N ALA A 34 6.06 -7.29 -12.32
CA ALA A 34 4.78 -8.00 -12.30
C ALA A 34 3.71 -7.28 -11.46
N LYS A 35 4.10 -6.69 -10.32
CA LYS A 35 3.20 -5.86 -9.50
C LYS A 35 2.75 -4.60 -10.24
N SER A 36 3.65 -3.93 -10.95
CA SER A 36 3.29 -2.78 -11.80
C SER A 36 2.28 -3.18 -12.88
N TYR A 37 2.55 -4.28 -13.58
CA TYR A 37 1.66 -4.80 -14.62
C TYR A 37 0.24 -5.11 -14.10
N ILE A 38 0.11 -5.63 -12.87
CA ILE A 38 -1.20 -5.82 -12.23
C ILE A 38 -1.94 -4.48 -12.04
N ASN A 39 -1.24 -3.41 -11.68
CA ASN A 39 -1.86 -2.10 -11.51
C ASN A 39 -2.34 -1.54 -12.86
N ASP A 40 -1.55 -1.71 -13.91
CA ASP A 40 -1.92 -1.32 -15.27
C ASP A 40 -3.14 -2.11 -15.75
N LEU A 41 -3.19 -3.43 -15.51
CA LEU A 41 -4.35 -4.26 -15.83
C LEU A 41 -5.61 -3.82 -15.08
N LYS A 42 -5.50 -3.43 -13.81
CA LYS A 42 -6.66 -2.91 -13.05
C LYS A 42 -7.18 -1.62 -13.65
N ALA A 43 -6.30 -0.72 -14.07
CA ALA A 43 -6.70 0.52 -14.75
C ALA A 43 -7.40 0.23 -16.08
N SER A 44 -6.86 -0.70 -16.89
CA SER A 44 -7.47 -1.13 -18.14
C SER A 44 -8.83 -1.80 -17.93
N ILE A 45 -9.00 -2.61 -16.88
CA ILE A 45 -10.29 -3.22 -16.53
C ILE A 45 -11.30 -2.15 -16.15
N ALA A 46 -10.93 -1.17 -15.32
CA ALA A 46 -11.84 -0.09 -14.94
C ALA A 46 -12.36 0.66 -16.16
N LYS A 47 -11.46 1.00 -17.10
CA LYS A 47 -11.82 1.64 -18.37
C LYS A 47 -12.73 0.75 -19.23
N ALA A 48 -12.39 -0.53 -19.41
CA ALA A 48 -13.22 -1.46 -20.19
C ALA A 48 -14.60 -1.71 -19.56
N GLU A 49 -14.70 -1.64 -18.22
CA GLU A 49 -15.98 -1.71 -17.51
C GLU A 49 -16.84 -0.46 -17.74
N GLU A 50 -16.23 0.74 -17.78
CA GLU A 50 -16.93 1.97 -18.19
C GLU A 50 -17.44 1.88 -19.63
N ASP A 51 -16.61 1.41 -20.56
CA ASP A 51 -17.00 1.20 -21.97
C ASP A 51 -18.13 0.17 -22.10
N LEU A 52 -18.11 -0.90 -21.30
CA LEU A 52 -19.18 -1.89 -21.24
C LEU A 52 -20.50 -1.30 -20.71
N ILE A 53 -20.44 -0.42 -19.71
CA ILE A 53 -21.63 0.28 -19.19
C ILE A 53 -22.20 1.18 -20.30
N ALA A 54 -21.36 1.98 -20.95
CA ALA A 54 -21.79 2.84 -22.05
C ALA A 54 -22.40 2.04 -23.22
N ALA A 55 -21.82 0.89 -23.58
CA ALA A 55 -22.35 0.00 -24.62
C ALA A 55 -23.70 -0.63 -24.24
N LYS A 56 -23.89 -1.01 -22.96
CA LYS A 56 -25.19 -1.50 -22.45
C LYS A 56 -26.26 -0.42 -22.49
N ASP A 57 -25.91 0.81 -22.10
CA ASP A 57 -26.84 1.93 -22.13
C ASP A 57 -27.24 2.28 -23.57
N ALA A 58 -26.29 2.21 -24.51
CA ALA A 58 -26.57 2.39 -25.94
C ALA A 58 -27.52 1.30 -26.47
N GLU A 59 -27.20 0.01 -26.25
CA GLU A 59 -28.07 -1.09 -26.68
C GLU A 59 -29.48 -1.00 -26.07
N SER A 60 -29.59 -0.60 -24.80
CA SER A 60 -30.88 -0.42 -24.15
C SER A 60 -31.70 0.71 -24.80
N LYS A 61 -31.08 1.81 -25.21
CA LYS A 61 -31.76 2.92 -25.91
C LYS A 61 -32.22 2.48 -27.29
N GLU A 62 -31.32 1.94 -28.10
CA GLU A 62 -31.64 1.44 -29.46
C GLU A 62 -32.70 0.32 -29.42
N GLY A 63 -32.68 -0.52 -28.38
CA GLY A 63 -33.67 -1.59 -28.19
C GLY A 63 -35.07 -1.06 -27.87
N ILE A 64 -35.18 0.02 -27.08
CA ILE A 64 -36.46 0.69 -26.83
C ILE A 64 -36.98 1.33 -28.11
N GLU A 65 -36.12 2.03 -28.86
CA GLU A 65 -36.50 2.69 -30.11
C GLU A 65 -36.94 1.70 -31.19
N THR A 66 -36.21 0.58 -31.33
CA THR A 66 -36.57 -0.52 -32.22
C THR A 66 -37.90 -1.15 -31.82
N TYR A 67 -38.11 -1.42 -30.52
CA TYR A 67 -39.35 -2.00 -30.00
C TYR A 67 -40.56 -1.08 -30.25
N ASP A 68 -40.44 0.20 -29.91
CA ASP A 68 -41.49 1.21 -30.12
C ASP A 68 -41.84 1.36 -31.60
N LEU A 69 -40.83 1.34 -32.48
CA LEU A 69 -41.05 1.41 -33.92
C LEU A 69 -41.76 0.17 -34.45
N GLN A 70 -41.37 -1.04 -34.01
CA GLN A 70 -42.00 -2.29 -34.45
C GLN A 70 -43.45 -2.44 -33.96
N HIS A 71 -43.75 -1.99 -32.74
CA HIS A 71 -45.07 -2.18 -32.11
C HIS A 71 -46.08 -1.04 -32.35
N SER A 72 -45.68 0.06 -33.01
CA SER A 72 -46.60 1.16 -33.30
C SER A 72 -47.48 0.88 -34.53
N VAL A 73 -48.47 0.01 -34.36
CA VAL A 73 -49.43 -0.40 -35.41
C VAL A 73 -50.18 0.80 -36.02
N PHE A 74 -50.53 1.79 -35.19
CA PHE A 74 -51.21 3.01 -35.64
C PHE A 74 -50.31 3.92 -36.50
N ARG A 75 -49.02 4.08 -36.15
CA ARG A 75 -48.07 4.84 -36.98
C ARG A 75 -47.79 4.14 -38.32
N LYS A 76 -47.65 2.81 -38.29
CA LYS A 76 -47.46 1.99 -39.48
C LYS A 76 -48.63 2.10 -40.46
N LEU A 77 -49.88 2.04 -39.95
CA LEU A 77 -51.08 2.22 -40.77
C LEU A 77 -51.20 3.65 -41.32
N GLY A 78 -50.89 4.67 -40.51
CA GLY A 78 -50.90 6.07 -40.95
C GLY A 78 -49.89 6.35 -42.07
N HIS A 79 -48.65 5.87 -41.94
CA HIS A 79 -47.64 6.01 -42.99
C HIS A 79 -48.05 5.29 -44.29
N ARG A 80 -48.68 4.11 -44.17
CA ARG A 80 -49.16 3.35 -45.33
C ARG A 80 -50.35 4.00 -46.02
N ALA A 81 -51.26 4.64 -45.27
CA ALA A 81 -52.41 5.36 -45.81
C ALA A 81 -52.03 6.62 -46.61
N VAL A 82 -50.90 7.25 -46.28
CA VAL A 82 -50.36 8.44 -47.00
C VAL A 82 -49.40 8.03 -48.14
N GLY A 83 -49.25 6.74 -48.43
CA GLY A 83 -48.36 6.24 -49.49
C GLY A 83 -46.87 6.20 -49.13
N LYS A 84 -46.51 6.45 -47.87
CA LYS A 84 -45.13 6.50 -47.35
C LYS A 84 -44.67 5.19 -46.67
N GLY A 85 -45.20 4.05 -47.13
CA GLY A 85 -44.88 2.74 -46.56
C GLY A 85 -43.40 2.35 -46.71
N ALA A 86 -42.80 2.65 -47.87
CA ALA A 86 -41.38 2.36 -48.12
C ALA A 86 -40.42 3.15 -47.20
N GLU A 87 -40.77 4.39 -46.84
CA GLU A 87 -39.99 5.19 -45.89
C GLU A 87 -40.04 4.59 -44.48
N TRP A 88 -41.18 4.03 -44.08
CA TRP A 88 -41.32 3.34 -42.80
C TRP A 88 -40.49 2.07 -42.73
N ASP A 89 -40.51 1.25 -43.78
CA ASP A 89 -39.72 0.02 -43.86
C ASP A 89 -38.21 0.31 -43.90
N ALA A 90 -37.80 1.36 -44.62
CA ALA A 90 -36.42 1.83 -44.62
C ALA A 90 -35.97 2.32 -43.22
N LYS A 91 -36.85 3.03 -42.49
CA LYS A 91 -36.57 3.44 -41.12
C LYS A 91 -36.46 2.23 -40.19
N ALA A 92 -37.38 1.27 -40.27
CA ALA A 92 -37.33 0.06 -39.46
C ALA A 92 -36.06 -0.76 -39.69
N SER A 93 -35.63 -0.90 -40.95
CA SER A 93 -34.38 -1.59 -41.28
C SER A 93 -33.13 -0.85 -40.75
N LYS A 94 -33.16 0.49 -40.70
CA LYS A 94 -32.06 1.29 -40.15
C LYS A 94 -31.92 1.08 -38.64
N GLU A 95 -33.03 1.18 -37.91
CA GLU A 95 -33.08 1.03 -36.45
C GLU A 95 -32.67 -0.39 -36.03
N GLU A 96 -33.12 -1.42 -36.76
CA GLU A 96 -32.68 -2.80 -36.53
C GLU A 96 -31.16 -2.98 -36.71
N ARG A 97 -30.58 -2.30 -37.72
CA ARG A 97 -29.14 -2.31 -37.92
C ARG A 97 -28.40 -1.57 -36.80
N GLU A 98 -28.90 -0.41 -36.38
CA GLU A 98 -28.33 0.37 -35.27
C GLU A 98 -28.35 -0.42 -33.95
N TYR A 99 -29.43 -1.14 -33.68
CA TYR A 99 -29.52 -2.09 -32.57
C TYR A 99 -28.52 -3.25 -32.69
N GLN A 100 -28.40 -3.89 -33.86
CA GLN A 100 -27.42 -4.97 -34.07
C GLN A 100 -25.98 -4.48 -33.85
N GLU A 101 -25.63 -3.30 -34.37
CA GLU A 101 -24.32 -2.68 -34.15
C GLU A 101 -24.08 -2.39 -32.65
N ALA A 102 -25.09 -1.90 -31.92
CA ALA A 102 -25.00 -1.67 -30.48
C ALA A 102 -24.82 -2.98 -29.69
N HIS A 103 -25.54 -4.03 -30.05
CA HIS A 103 -25.42 -5.37 -29.45
C HIS A 103 -24.01 -5.95 -29.67
N GLU A 104 -23.48 -5.87 -30.89
CA GLU A 104 -22.12 -6.32 -31.19
C GLU A 104 -21.07 -5.57 -30.38
N ARG A 105 -21.22 -4.24 -30.23
CA ARG A 105 -20.33 -3.42 -29.38
C ARG A 105 -20.38 -3.88 -27.93
N ARG A 106 -21.57 -4.15 -27.37
CA ARG A 106 -21.68 -4.69 -26.01
C ARG A 106 -20.98 -6.04 -25.87
N VAL A 107 -21.21 -6.96 -26.81
CA VAL A 107 -20.58 -8.29 -26.78
C VAL A 107 -19.05 -8.18 -26.84
N LYS A 108 -18.51 -7.31 -27.72
CA LYS A 108 -17.07 -7.04 -27.78
C LYS A 108 -16.51 -6.49 -26.47
N ALA A 109 -17.15 -5.46 -25.89
CA ALA A 109 -16.74 -4.89 -24.61
C ALA A 109 -16.82 -5.92 -23.47
N GLN A 110 -17.84 -6.79 -23.47
CA GLN A 110 -17.98 -7.85 -22.49
C GLN A 110 -16.85 -8.89 -22.60
N ASN A 111 -16.49 -9.28 -23.82
CA ASN A 111 -15.39 -10.20 -24.06
C ASN A 111 -14.05 -9.57 -23.63
N GLU A 112 -13.83 -8.30 -23.93
CA GLU A 112 -12.63 -7.57 -23.51
C GLU A 112 -12.47 -7.56 -21.98
N VAL A 113 -13.53 -7.20 -21.24
CA VAL A 113 -13.53 -7.24 -19.77
C VAL A 113 -13.24 -8.65 -19.25
N SER A 114 -13.84 -9.67 -19.86
CA SER A 114 -13.63 -11.08 -19.48
C SER A 114 -12.19 -11.53 -19.69
N THR A 115 -11.60 -11.18 -20.84
CA THR A 115 -10.21 -11.48 -21.17
C THR A 115 -9.26 -10.78 -20.20
N LEU A 116 -9.42 -9.46 -19.98
CA LEU A 116 -8.59 -8.70 -19.05
C LEU A 116 -8.67 -9.25 -17.62
N LYS A 117 -9.86 -9.66 -17.16
CA LYS A 117 -10.03 -10.30 -15.84
C LYS A 117 -9.33 -11.65 -15.74
N THR A 118 -9.31 -12.42 -16.83
CA THR A 118 -8.59 -13.69 -16.89
C THR A 118 -7.08 -13.46 -16.84
N THR A 119 -6.56 -12.53 -17.65
CA THR A 119 -5.14 -12.12 -17.62
C THR A 119 -4.73 -11.57 -16.26
N LEU A 120 -5.60 -10.81 -15.58
CA LEU A 120 -5.33 -10.35 -14.21
C LEU A 120 -5.21 -11.51 -13.22
N ARG A 121 -6.01 -12.56 -13.37
CA ARG A 121 -5.92 -13.76 -12.51
C ARG A 121 -4.58 -14.46 -12.71
N GLU A 122 -4.16 -14.65 -13.95
CA GLU A 122 -2.86 -15.26 -14.30
C GLU A 122 -1.69 -14.41 -13.80
N ALA A 123 -1.75 -13.09 -13.98
CA ALA A 123 -0.74 -12.16 -13.47
C ALA A 123 -0.60 -12.23 -11.94
N LYS A 124 -1.71 -12.38 -11.22
CA LYS A 124 -1.70 -12.58 -9.75
C LYS A 124 -1.02 -13.89 -9.36
N GLN A 125 -1.33 -14.99 -10.06
CA GLN A 125 -0.66 -16.28 -9.82
C GLN A 125 0.86 -16.18 -10.07
N ASN A 126 1.28 -15.46 -11.10
CA ASN A 126 2.69 -15.20 -11.35
C ASN A 126 3.35 -14.39 -10.22
N VAL A 127 2.66 -13.37 -9.68
CA VAL A 127 3.14 -12.62 -8.52
C VAL A 127 3.26 -13.50 -7.28
N GLU A 128 2.33 -14.41 -7.04
CA GLU A 128 2.42 -15.37 -5.94
C GLU A 128 3.65 -16.28 -6.09
N LEU A 129 3.88 -16.83 -7.28
CA LEU A 129 5.06 -17.64 -7.57
C LEU A 129 6.38 -16.85 -7.42
N LEU A 130 6.43 -15.62 -7.95
CA LEU A 130 7.58 -14.73 -7.78
C LEU A 130 7.80 -14.36 -6.31
N SER A 131 6.74 -14.18 -5.53
CA SER A 131 6.87 -13.91 -4.09
C SER A 131 7.43 -15.10 -3.31
N ALA A 132 7.03 -16.32 -3.65
CA ALA A 132 7.56 -17.54 -3.05
C ALA A 132 9.05 -17.75 -3.39
N THR A 133 9.43 -17.43 -4.64
CA THR A 133 10.84 -17.50 -5.07
C THR A 133 11.70 -16.40 -4.44
N VAL A 134 11.18 -15.19 -4.22
CA VAL A 134 11.85 -14.16 -3.39
C VAL A 134 12.03 -14.68 -1.96
N ALA A 135 11.01 -15.27 -1.35
CA ALA A 135 11.15 -15.83 0.00
C ALA A 135 12.25 -16.91 0.05
N ARG A 136 12.31 -17.80 -0.95
CA ARG A 136 13.39 -18.79 -1.06
C ARG A 136 14.77 -18.16 -1.21
N ARG A 137 14.90 -17.10 -2.01
CA ARG A 137 16.15 -16.33 -2.13
C ARG A 137 16.56 -15.75 -0.78
N ASP A 138 15.62 -15.16 -0.06
CA ASP A 138 15.88 -14.54 1.24
C ASP A 138 16.27 -15.59 2.30
N ASP A 139 15.71 -16.80 2.23
CA ASP A 139 16.16 -17.93 3.04
C ASP A 139 17.64 -18.27 2.79
N LEU A 140 18.04 -18.35 1.52
CA LEU A 140 19.42 -18.65 1.13
C LEU A 140 20.39 -17.54 1.54
N LEU A 141 20.00 -16.27 1.41
CA LEU A 141 20.79 -15.14 1.91
C LEU A 141 20.98 -15.21 3.43
N ARG A 142 19.95 -15.61 4.18
CA ARG A 142 20.07 -15.84 5.62
C ARG A 142 20.99 -17.03 5.95
N GLU A 143 20.94 -18.09 5.16
CA GLU A 143 21.86 -19.23 5.28
C GLU A 143 23.31 -18.78 5.03
N GLN A 144 23.54 -17.97 3.99
CA GLN A 144 24.85 -17.39 3.69
C GLN A 144 25.38 -16.54 4.85
N LEU A 145 24.54 -15.66 5.40
CA LEU A 145 24.91 -14.84 6.56
C LEU A 145 25.28 -15.69 7.78
N ARG A 146 24.57 -16.80 8.02
CA ARG A 146 24.91 -17.75 9.10
C ARG A 146 26.26 -18.43 8.89
N VAL A 147 26.60 -18.78 7.65
CA VAL A 147 27.94 -19.33 7.33
C VAL A 147 29.01 -18.32 7.70
N TYR A 148 28.83 -17.05 7.32
CA TYR A 148 29.77 -15.99 7.70
C TYR A 148 29.81 -15.74 9.20
N SER A 149 28.65 -15.72 9.87
CA SER A 149 28.58 -15.50 11.32
C SER A 149 29.34 -16.58 12.10
N ARG A 150 29.28 -17.86 11.68
CA ARG A 150 30.08 -18.93 12.30
C ARG A 150 31.59 -18.73 12.21
N VAL A 151 32.07 -17.97 11.22
CA VAL A 151 33.50 -17.75 10.96
C VAL A 151 33.98 -16.44 11.57
N PHE A 152 33.17 -15.39 11.45
CA PHE A 152 33.55 -14.01 11.71
C PHE A 152 32.84 -13.41 12.95
N ASP A 153 31.95 -14.14 13.63
CA ASP A 153 31.38 -13.64 14.88
C ASP A 153 32.41 -13.78 16.01
N GLY A 154 32.76 -12.63 16.59
CA GLY A 154 33.74 -12.51 17.67
C GLY A 154 35.05 -11.90 17.18
N PRO A 155 36.02 -11.69 18.10
CA PRO A 155 37.29 -11.09 17.74
C PRO A 155 37.98 -11.91 16.66
N THR A 156 38.41 -11.26 15.59
CA THR A 156 39.16 -11.91 14.50
C THR A 156 40.60 -11.35 14.45
N PRO A 157 41.52 -11.77 15.35
CA PRO A 157 42.86 -11.17 15.45
C PRO A 157 43.70 -11.31 14.18
N GLU A 158 43.41 -12.35 13.38
CA GLU A 158 44.06 -12.60 12.09
C GLU A 158 43.60 -11.59 11.02
N ILE A 159 42.45 -10.93 11.21
CA ILE A 159 41.86 -9.96 10.27
C ILE A 159 41.27 -8.77 11.05
N PRO A 160 42.11 -7.84 11.53
CA PRO A 160 41.65 -6.68 12.31
C PRO A 160 40.73 -5.74 11.51
N GLN A 161 40.71 -5.85 10.18
CA GLN A 161 39.82 -5.09 9.31
C GLN A 161 38.35 -5.55 9.43
N ASP A 162 38.08 -6.84 9.69
CA ASP A 162 36.69 -7.31 9.92
C ASP A 162 36.11 -6.65 11.17
N ASP A 163 36.87 -6.67 12.27
CA ASP A 163 36.49 -6.04 13.53
C ASP A 163 36.19 -4.53 13.34
N GLN A 164 37.01 -3.82 12.54
CA GLN A 164 36.78 -2.40 12.24
C GLN A 164 35.47 -2.15 11.49
N LEU A 165 35.15 -2.97 10.49
CA LEU A 165 33.90 -2.88 9.73
C LEU A 165 32.70 -3.27 10.59
N GLU A 166 32.84 -4.27 11.46
CA GLU A 166 31.80 -4.62 12.43
C GLU A 166 31.48 -3.46 13.38
N TRP A 167 32.52 -2.77 13.88
CA TRP A 167 32.36 -1.56 14.68
C TRP A 167 31.66 -0.43 13.91
N ALA A 168 31.98 -0.27 12.63
CA ALA A 168 31.30 0.72 11.78
C ALA A 168 29.81 0.42 11.62
N VAL A 169 29.45 -0.85 11.41
CA VAL A 169 28.03 -1.29 11.35
C VAL A 169 27.32 -1.02 12.66
N ARG A 170 27.91 -1.40 13.81
CA ARG A 170 27.30 -1.15 15.13
C ARG A 170 27.04 0.33 15.37
N ARG A 171 28.00 1.19 15.04
CA ARG A 171 27.84 2.65 15.15
C ARG A 171 26.71 3.18 14.26
N ALA A 172 26.70 2.79 12.99
CA ALA A 172 25.65 3.20 12.05
C ALA A 172 24.26 2.72 12.49
N GLU A 173 24.19 1.53 13.11
CA GLU A 173 22.95 0.98 13.65
C GLU A 173 22.45 1.77 14.86
N GLU A 174 23.33 2.10 15.80
CA GLU A 174 23.00 2.97 16.94
C GLU A 174 22.46 4.33 16.48
N GLU A 175 23.14 4.99 15.52
CA GLU A 175 22.70 6.27 14.97
C GLU A 175 21.35 6.17 14.26
N ASN A 176 21.19 5.16 13.40
CA ASN A 176 19.92 4.92 12.70
C ASN A 176 18.78 4.66 13.68
N ASN A 177 19.00 3.87 14.74
CA ASN A 177 18.00 3.55 15.75
C ASN A 177 17.54 4.80 16.52
N VAL A 178 18.46 5.71 16.87
CA VAL A 178 18.12 6.99 17.52
C VAL A 178 17.20 7.82 16.62
N HIS A 179 17.53 7.94 15.33
CA HIS A 179 16.74 8.73 14.39
C HIS A 179 15.40 8.07 14.05
N GLN A 180 15.35 6.75 13.95
CA GLN A 180 14.11 6.00 13.75
C GLN A 180 13.18 6.15 14.94
N ALA A 181 13.70 6.01 16.17
CA ALA A 181 12.91 6.21 17.38
C ALA A 181 12.32 7.63 17.47
N ALA A 182 13.08 8.65 17.05
CA ALA A 182 12.58 10.01 16.97
C ALA A 182 11.44 10.17 15.94
N LEU A 183 11.57 9.56 14.76
CA LEU A 183 10.51 9.55 13.75
C LEU A 183 9.25 8.82 14.26
N ASP A 184 9.42 7.68 14.92
CA ASP A 184 8.32 6.89 15.46
C ASP A 184 7.56 7.66 16.55
N LEU A 185 8.27 8.39 17.41
CA LEU A 185 7.67 9.26 18.41
C LEU A 185 6.82 10.38 17.77
N GLU A 186 7.34 11.04 16.73
CA GLU A 186 6.59 12.09 16.02
C GLU A 186 5.36 11.52 15.28
N ASN A 187 5.48 10.34 14.67
CA ASN A 187 4.35 9.65 14.05
C ASN A 187 3.25 9.28 15.06
N GLN A 188 3.63 8.74 16.22
CA GLN A 188 2.69 8.42 17.30
C GLN A 188 2.00 9.68 17.81
N THR A 189 2.77 10.75 18.00
CA THR A 189 2.24 12.06 18.39
C THR A 189 1.22 12.59 17.39
N LEU A 190 1.57 12.62 16.11
CA LEU A 190 0.69 13.08 15.03
C LEU A 190 -0.59 12.24 14.94
N SER A 191 -0.48 10.92 15.09
CA SER A 191 -1.63 10.01 15.12
C SER A 191 -2.59 10.37 16.25
N LYS A 192 -2.08 10.57 17.48
CA LYS A 192 -2.90 10.97 18.64
C LYS A 192 -3.57 12.33 18.45
N LEU A 193 -2.89 13.30 17.83
CA LEU A 193 -3.48 14.60 17.51
C LEU A 193 -4.61 14.48 16.47
N ARG A 194 -4.46 13.62 15.45
CA ARG A 194 -5.51 13.35 14.46
C ARG A 194 -6.71 12.65 15.08
N ASP A 195 -6.49 11.69 15.97
CA ASP A 195 -7.56 11.06 16.75
C ASP A 195 -8.29 12.09 17.62
N ALA A 196 -7.53 12.95 18.32
CA ALA A 196 -8.09 14.04 19.11
C ALA A 196 -8.95 14.99 18.26
N LYS A 197 -8.51 15.31 17.04
CA LYS A 197 -9.29 16.12 16.08
C LYS A 197 -10.60 15.44 15.69
N LYS A 198 -10.55 14.15 15.34
CA LYS A 198 -11.75 13.38 14.99
C LYS A 198 -12.74 13.35 16.15
N THR A 199 -12.25 13.19 17.37
CA THR A 199 -13.07 13.25 18.59
C THR A 199 -13.72 14.63 18.77
N LEU A 200 -13.00 15.72 18.52
CA LEU A 200 -13.57 17.08 18.55
C LEU A 200 -14.59 17.34 17.44
N ASP A 201 -14.36 16.84 16.23
CA ASP A 201 -15.31 16.93 15.13
C ASP A 201 -16.63 16.22 15.50
N ASN A 202 -16.55 15.04 16.14
CA ASN A 202 -17.73 14.34 16.66
C ASN A 202 -18.42 15.11 17.81
N CYS A 203 -17.65 15.72 18.71
CA CYS A 203 -18.18 16.61 19.75
C CYS A 203 -19.00 17.74 19.12
N LEU A 204 -18.47 18.37 18.06
CA LEU A 204 -19.15 19.45 17.35
C LEU A 204 -20.44 18.98 16.67
N ILE A 205 -20.44 17.82 16.01
CA ILE A 205 -21.64 17.24 15.38
C ILE A 205 -22.75 17.05 16.41
N ASN A 206 -22.43 16.53 17.60
CA ASN A 206 -23.41 16.29 18.66
C ASN A 206 -23.91 17.61 19.29
N LEU A 207 -23.06 18.63 19.42
CA LEU A 207 -23.49 19.96 19.86
C LEU A 207 -24.44 20.62 18.84
N ASP A 208 -24.17 20.49 17.55
CA ASP A 208 -25.06 20.97 16.49
C ASP A 208 -26.39 20.21 16.47
N GLU A 209 -26.38 18.90 16.72
CA GLU A 209 -27.60 18.10 16.87
C GLU A 209 -28.42 18.53 18.09
N CYS A 210 -27.76 18.78 19.22
CA CYS A 210 -28.38 19.32 20.43
C CYS A 210 -29.10 20.66 20.15
N LEU A 211 -28.44 21.56 19.41
CA LEU A 211 -29.01 22.86 19.02
C LEU A 211 -30.23 22.69 18.08
N LYS A 212 -30.17 21.77 17.11
CA LYS A 212 -31.27 21.49 16.17
C LYS A 212 -32.48 20.86 16.86
N ALA A 213 -32.25 19.85 17.72
CA ALA A 213 -33.30 19.19 18.50
C ALA A 213 -34.03 20.21 19.39
N GLY A 214 -33.28 21.16 19.95
CA GLY A 214 -33.79 22.22 20.77
C GLY A 214 -34.61 23.31 20.06
N GLY A 215 -34.47 23.46 18.74
CA GLY A 215 -35.18 24.45 17.92
C GLY A 215 -36.56 23.98 17.44
N ASN A 216 -36.89 22.70 17.55
CA ASN A 216 -38.23 22.19 17.24
C ASN A 216 -39.21 22.56 18.37
N VAL A 217 -39.99 23.60 18.13
CA VAL A 217 -40.92 24.24 19.08
C VAL A 217 -42.06 23.31 19.55
N LEU A 218 -42.29 22.16 18.91
CA LEU A 218 -43.16 21.11 19.46
C LEU A 218 -42.36 20.29 20.48
N GLY A 219 -42.35 20.75 21.74
CA GLY A 219 -41.66 20.13 22.87
C GLY A 219 -42.23 18.75 23.26
N SER A 220 -42.16 17.79 22.35
CA SER A 220 -42.43 16.39 22.62
C SER A 220 -41.36 15.85 23.56
N SER A 221 -41.75 14.93 24.45
CA SER A 221 -40.81 14.24 25.35
C SER A 221 -39.62 13.62 24.61
N SER A 222 -39.84 13.17 23.36
CA SER A 222 -38.79 12.60 22.50
C SER A 222 -37.68 13.59 22.10
N ALA A 223 -38.01 14.85 21.81
CA ALA A 223 -37.00 15.86 21.43
C ALA A 223 -36.07 16.19 22.62
N ARG A 224 -36.62 16.19 23.84
CA ARG A 224 -35.84 16.41 25.07
C ARG A 224 -34.86 15.27 25.35
N VAL A 225 -35.28 14.02 25.15
CA VAL A 225 -34.40 12.84 25.31
C VAL A 225 -33.26 12.87 24.28
N MET A 226 -33.54 13.23 23.03
CA MET A 226 -32.52 13.35 21.98
C MET A 226 -31.50 14.45 22.32
N GLU A 227 -31.97 15.61 22.77
CA GLU A 227 -31.13 16.73 23.17
C GLU A 227 -30.17 16.36 24.31
N GLU A 228 -30.68 15.70 25.35
CA GLU A 228 -29.88 15.25 26.49
C GLU A 228 -28.87 14.18 26.08
N SER A 229 -29.27 13.23 25.24
CA SER A 229 -28.39 12.21 24.68
C SER A 229 -27.25 12.83 23.87
N ALA A 230 -27.55 13.79 22.99
CA ALA A 230 -26.55 14.48 22.18
C ALA A 230 -25.58 15.32 23.05
N LEU A 231 -26.08 16.00 24.07
CA LEU A 231 -25.23 16.76 25.00
C LEU A 231 -24.29 15.83 25.80
N MET A 232 -24.80 14.68 26.25
CA MET A 232 -23.99 13.68 26.94
C MET A 232 -22.89 13.11 26.04
N ALA A 233 -23.23 12.78 24.79
CA ALA A 233 -22.25 12.33 23.81
C ALA A 233 -21.16 13.40 23.58
N ALA A 234 -21.55 14.67 23.44
CA ALA A 234 -20.61 15.77 23.30
C ALA A 234 -19.65 15.90 24.51
N LEU A 235 -20.16 15.75 25.74
CA LEU A 235 -19.35 15.76 26.96
C LEU A 235 -18.36 14.60 27.00
N MET A 236 -18.79 13.39 26.64
CA MET A 236 -17.92 12.22 26.55
C MET A 236 -16.81 12.41 25.52
N TYR A 237 -17.12 12.95 24.34
CA TYR A 237 -16.11 13.25 23.33
C TYR A 237 -15.12 14.31 23.80
N ALA A 238 -15.56 15.37 24.48
CA ALA A 238 -14.62 16.36 25.02
C ALA A 238 -13.67 15.76 26.08
N GLN A 239 -14.15 14.88 26.95
CA GLN A 239 -13.29 14.16 27.90
C GLN A 239 -12.29 13.23 27.19
N GLN A 240 -12.73 12.53 26.16
CA GLN A 240 -11.85 11.69 25.34
C GLN A 240 -10.79 12.52 24.61
N PHE A 241 -11.15 13.71 24.11
CA PHE A 241 -10.21 14.66 23.53
C PHE A 241 -9.13 15.05 24.54
N ASP A 242 -9.50 15.43 25.77
CA ASP A 242 -8.53 15.81 26.81
C ASP A 242 -7.55 14.66 27.09
N GLY A 243 -8.04 13.41 27.15
CA GLY A 243 -7.20 12.22 27.32
C GLY A 243 -6.22 12.00 26.17
N LEU A 244 -6.69 12.06 24.91
CA LEU A 244 -5.85 11.89 23.72
C LEU A 244 -4.82 13.01 23.57
N PHE A 245 -5.22 14.25 23.84
CA PHE A 245 -4.34 15.41 23.76
C PHE A 245 -3.25 15.37 24.83
N ASN A 246 -3.59 14.99 26.07
CA ASN A 246 -2.60 14.83 27.13
C ASN A 246 -1.60 13.71 26.82
N GLN A 247 -2.06 12.57 26.27
CA GLN A 247 -1.16 11.51 25.80
C GLN A 247 -0.20 12.02 24.72
N ALA A 248 -0.70 12.78 23.73
CA ALA A 248 0.16 13.36 22.70
C ALA A 248 1.23 14.27 23.31
N LYS A 249 0.84 15.11 24.29
CA LYS A 249 1.74 16.03 24.99
C LYS A 249 2.78 15.33 25.87
N GLU A 250 2.42 14.21 26.50
CA GLU A 250 3.34 13.37 27.27
C GLU A 250 4.39 12.71 26.37
N LEU A 251 3.99 12.29 25.16
CA LEU A 251 4.92 11.76 24.16
C LEU A 251 5.87 12.85 23.64
N ASN A 252 5.34 14.04 23.35
CA ASN A 252 6.13 15.14 22.81
C ASN A 252 5.82 16.46 23.51
N THR A 253 6.76 16.90 24.35
CA THR A 253 6.67 18.15 25.11
C THR A 253 6.73 19.41 24.24
N ALA A 254 7.07 19.28 22.95
CA ALA A 254 7.07 20.40 22.00
C ALA A 254 5.66 20.85 21.58
N ILE A 255 4.61 20.05 21.87
CA ILE A 255 3.22 20.41 21.57
C ILE A 255 2.80 21.57 22.47
N LYS A 256 2.27 22.64 21.87
CA LYS A 256 1.83 23.81 22.65
C LYS A 256 0.54 23.50 23.41
N TYR A 257 0.32 24.22 24.50
CA TYR A 257 -0.93 24.12 25.25
C TYR A 257 -2.10 24.67 24.42
N ILE A 258 -3.14 23.84 24.25
CA ILE A 258 -4.40 24.24 23.61
C ILE A 258 -5.41 24.60 24.72
N PRO A 259 -6.21 25.68 24.56
CA PRO A 259 -7.23 26.05 25.54
C PRO A 259 -8.23 24.92 25.80
N ASN A 260 -8.53 24.68 27.08
CA ASN A 260 -9.56 23.71 27.49
C ASN A 260 -10.93 24.10 26.91
N ILE A 261 -11.67 23.08 26.46
CA ILE A 261 -13.02 23.25 25.93
C ILE A 261 -13.95 23.68 27.06
N LYS A 262 -14.65 24.79 26.87
CA LYS A 262 -15.67 25.28 27.80
C LYS A 262 -17.02 24.66 27.45
N LEU A 263 -17.25 23.43 27.92
CA LEU A 263 -18.58 22.82 27.85
C LEU A 263 -19.45 23.20 29.06
N PRO A 264 -20.78 23.26 28.92
CA PRO A 264 -21.69 23.39 30.04
C PRO A 264 -21.55 22.15 30.92
N LYS A 265 -20.88 22.30 32.07
CA LYS A 265 -20.75 21.22 33.04
C LYS A 265 -22.05 21.10 33.83
N ALA A 266 -22.61 19.89 33.93
CA ALA A 266 -23.57 19.57 34.98
C ALA A 266 -22.86 19.75 36.34
N LYS A 267 -23.47 20.47 37.27
CA LYS A 267 -22.93 20.57 38.64
C LYS A 267 -23.12 19.19 39.30
N THR A 268 -22.05 18.43 39.40
CA THR A 268 -21.97 17.15 40.12
C THR A 268 -21.87 17.39 41.64
N ASN A 269 -22.93 17.92 42.25
CA ASN A 269 -23.13 17.71 43.68
C ASN A 269 -23.93 16.42 43.83
N ALA A 270 -23.35 15.44 44.54
CA ALA A 270 -23.78 14.04 44.57
C ALA A 270 -25.13 13.77 45.27
N GLU A 271 -25.88 14.80 45.68
CA GLU A 271 -27.15 14.65 46.39
C GLU A 271 -28.37 15.17 45.61
N ASP A 272 -28.18 15.83 44.46
CA ASP A 272 -29.26 16.22 43.56
C ASP A 272 -28.90 15.83 42.13
N ILE A 273 -29.43 14.70 41.65
CA ILE A 273 -29.52 14.41 40.21
C ILE A 273 -30.62 15.33 39.64
N ALA A 274 -30.31 16.63 39.61
CA ALA A 274 -31.14 17.66 39.03
C ALA A 274 -30.34 18.33 37.91
N PHE A 275 -30.62 17.91 36.67
CA PHE A 275 -30.31 18.66 35.44
C PHE A 275 -31.01 20.04 35.40
N GLU A 276 -31.66 20.48 36.47
CA GLU A 276 -32.61 21.59 36.44
C GLU A 276 -32.00 22.99 36.32
N ASN A 277 -30.69 23.17 36.54
CA ASN A 277 -30.05 24.49 36.41
C ASN A 277 -29.31 24.74 35.07
N ILE A 278 -29.30 23.77 34.16
CA ILE A 278 -28.88 24.00 32.75
C ILE A 278 -30.10 24.32 31.87
N PHE A 279 -31.31 23.93 32.31
CA PHE A 279 -32.55 23.95 31.53
C PHE A 279 -33.49 25.14 31.80
N THR A 280 -33.03 26.25 32.37
CA THR A 280 -33.77 27.51 32.19
C THR A 280 -33.64 27.91 30.72
N ARG A 281 -34.68 27.66 29.91
CA ARG A 281 -34.78 27.83 28.45
C ARG A 281 -34.12 29.11 27.89
N ILE A 282 -34.07 30.18 28.69
CA ILE A 282 -33.61 31.51 28.29
C ILE A 282 -32.10 31.55 27.96
N ASN A 283 -31.26 30.70 28.58
CA ASN A 283 -29.80 30.76 28.39
C ASN A 283 -29.22 29.49 27.74
N ARG A 284 -30.06 28.57 27.24
CA ARG A 284 -29.59 27.29 26.69
C ARG A 284 -28.86 27.48 25.36
N ASP A 285 -29.52 28.13 24.40
CA ASP A 285 -28.97 28.31 23.06
C ASP A 285 -27.68 29.15 23.10
N GLU A 286 -27.60 30.11 24.03
CA GLU A 286 -26.38 30.87 24.30
C GLU A 286 -25.24 30.00 24.86
N LYS A 287 -25.52 29.12 25.83
CA LYS A 287 -24.52 28.20 26.40
C LYS A 287 -24.03 27.16 25.39
N ILE A 288 -24.93 26.56 24.62
CA ILE A 288 -24.57 25.61 23.56
C ILE A 288 -23.83 26.33 22.44
N GLY A 289 -24.27 27.52 22.03
CA GLY A 289 -23.57 28.36 21.06
C GLY A 289 -22.16 28.73 21.53
N GLY A 290 -21.99 29.08 22.81
CA GLY A 290 -20.68 29.31 23.43
C GLY A 290 -19.79 28.07 23.45
N ALA A 291 -20.37 26.90 23.71
CA ALA A 291 -19.67 25.61 23.66
C ALA A 291 -19.19 25.28 22.24
N ILE A 292 -20.06 25.45 21.23
CA ILE A 292 -19.72 25.31 19.81
C ILE A 292 -18.58 26.24 19.42
N TYR A 293 -18.65 27.52 19.84
CA TYR A 293 -17.57 28.48 19.60
C TYR A 293 -16.26 28.03 20.24
N SER A 294 -16.30 27.55 21.49
CA SER A 294 -15.13 27.02 22.18
C SER A 294 -14.53 25.81 21.46
N VAL A 295 -15.35 24.83 21.05
CA VAL A 295 -14.89 23.64 20.31
C VAL A 295 -14.27 24.04 18.98
N LYS A 296 -14.90 24.95 18.22
CA LYS A 296 -14.35 25.48 16.96
C LYS A 296 -13.02 26.21 17.18
N ALA A 297 -12.88 26.98 18.25
CA ALA A 297 -11.61 27.63 18.59
C ALA A 297 -10.52 26.61 18.90
N THR A 298 -10.81 25.60 19.73
CA THR A 298 -9.91 24.48 20.04
C THR A 298 -9.53 23.70 18.78
N LEU A 299 -10.48 23.41 17.88
CA LEU A 299 -10.22 22.75 16.59
C LEU A 299 -9.25 23.53 15.70
N ARG A 300 -9.37 24.87 15.65
CA ARG A 300 -8.44 25.72 14.88
C ARG A 300 -7.02 25.65 15.44
N GLU A 301 -6.86 25.74 16.76
CA GLU A 301 -5.53 25.63 17.38
C GLU A 301 -4.96 24.22 17.23
N LEU A 302 -5.79 23.18 17.38
CA LEU A 302 -5.37 21.79 17.13
C LEU A 302 -4.95 21.57 15.67
N GLY A 303 -5.64 22.20 14.72
CA GLY A 303 -5.26 22.16 13.30
C GLY A 303 -3.84 22.69 13.08
N LYS A 304 -3.49 23.83 13.70
CA LYS A 304 -2.13 24.38 13.65
C LYS A 304 -1.10 23.43 14.26
N GLU A 305 -1.41 22.84 15.42
CA GLU A 305 -0.50 21.88 16.06
C GLU A 305 -0.32 20.59 15.25
N ILE A 306 -1.35 20.14 14.53
CA ILE A 306 -1.26 19.03 13.57
C ILE A 306 -0.33 19.41 12.41
N GLU A 307 -0.50 20.59 11.81
CA GLU A 307 0.40 21.07 10.75
C GLU A 307 1.85 21.20 11.23
N GLU A 308 2.08 21.67 12.46
CA GLU A 308 3.41 21.72 13.05
C GLU A 308 3.98 20.32 13.32
N ALA A 309 3.16 19.38 13.79
CA ALA A 309 3.55 17.98 13.96
C ALA A 309 3.90 17.32 12.63
N GLU A 310 3.12 17.55 11.57
CA GLU A 310 3.41 17.06 10.22
C GLU A 310 4.77 17.56 9.72
N LYS A 311 5.09 18.84 9.94
CA LYS A 311 6.42 19.40 9.62
C LYS A 311 7.53 18.72 10.41
N ARG A 312 7.32 18.41 11.70
CA ARG A 312 8.31 17.69 12.52
C ARG A 312 8.50 16.26 12.03
N THR A 313 7.41 15.55 11.75
CA THR A 313 7.44 14.20 11.17
C THR A 313 8.19 14.18 9.84
N GLU A 314 7.92 15.14 8.94
CA GLU A 314 8.62 15.25 7.65
C GLU A 314 10.12 15.53 7.86
N ALA A 315 10.47 16.43 8.78
CA ALA A 315 11.86 16.73 9.12
C ALA A 315 12.58 15.51 9.72
N ALA A 316 11.92 14.75 10.60
CA ALA A 316 12.47 13.51 11.15
C ALA A 316 12.64 12.44 10.07
N SER A 317 11.66 12.29 9.17
CA SER A 317 11.73 11.35 8.05
C SER A 317 12.90 11.66 7.11
N LYS A 318 13.12 12.94 6.78
CA LYS A 318 14.29 13.38 6.00
C LYS A 318 15.62 13.07 6.69
N LYS A 319 15.66 13.09 8.03
CA LYS A 319 16.86 12.74 8.79
C LYS A 319 17.12 11.24 8.81
N VAL A 320 16.10 10.39 8.91
CA VAL A 320 16.29 8.92 8.95
C VAL A 320 16.97 8.39 7.69
N LYS A 321 16.58 8.90 6.51
CA LYS A 321 17.07 8.40 5.22
C LYS A 321 18.60 8.27 5.11
N PRO A 322 19.41 9.33 5.33
CA PRO A 322 20.87 9.21 5.23
C PRO A 322 21.48 8.22 6.23
N PHE A 323 20.92 8.06 7.43
CA PHE A 323 21.42 7.06 8.39
C PHE A 323 21.04 5.63 8.01
N ALA A 324 19.84 5.45 7.45
CA ALA A 324 19.43 4.16 6.89
C ALA A 324 20.32 3.77 5.70
N ASP A 325 20.63 4.73 4.82
CA ASP A 325 21.53 4.55 3.69
C ASP A 325 22.96 4.23 4.18
N ALA A 326 23.47 4.95 5.19
CA ALA A 326 24.78 4.70 5.79
C ALA A 326 24.87 3.31 6.46
N LEU A 327 23.82 2.89 7.18
CA LEU A 327 23.74 1.55 7.77
C LEU A 327 23.70 0.46 6.69
N ALA A 328 22.93 0.68 5.61
CA ALA A 328 22.89 -0.24 4.49
C ALA A 328 24.26 -0.37 3.81
N GLN A 329 24.96 0.75 3.60
CA GLN A 329 26.30 0.78 3.05
C GLN A 329 27.29 0.04 3.96
N ALA A 330 27.33 0.36 5.26
CA ALA A 330 28.23 -0.30 6.20
C ALA A 330 28.01 -1.83 6.26
N ARG A 331 26.75 -2.27 6.22
CA ARG A 331 26.40 -3.70 6.16
C ARG A 331 26.86 -4.35 4.86
N ALA A 332 26.72 -3.65 3.73
CA ALA A 332 27.18 -4.14 2.44
C ALA A 332 28.70 -4.27 2.39
N GLU A 333 29.45 -3.27 2.87
CA GLU A 333 30.91 -3.28 2.94
C GLU A 333 31.42 -4.43 3.83
N LEU A 334 30.83 -4.62 5.02
CA LEU A 334 31.17 -5.76 5.89
C LEU A 334 30.91 -7.11 5.20
N LEU A 335 29.75 -7.25 4.54
CA LEU A 335 29.39 -8.48 3.84
C LEU A 335 30.32 -8.78 2.66
N GLU A 336 30.64 -7.77 1.86
CA GLU A 336 31.55 -7.88 0.72
C GLU A 336 32.95 -8.27 1.20
N PHE A 337 33.45 -7.62 2.25
CA PHE A 337 34.73 -7.95 2.87
C PHE A 337 34.78 -9.40 3.37
N ARG A 338 33.74 -9.84 4.08
CA ARG A 338 33.64 -11.23 4.58
C ARG A 338 33.56 -12.24 3.44
N LYS A 339 32.81 -11.94 2.38
CA LYS A 339 32.73 -12.79 1.18
C LYS A 339 34.10 -12.93 0.51
N ALA A 340 34.76 -11.81 0.21
CA ALA A 340 36.07 -11.80 -0.44
C ALA A 340 37.12 -12.53 0.40
N THR A 341 37.10 -12.32 1.72
CA THR A 341 38.00 -12.99 2.64
C THR A 341 37.71 -14.49 2.71
N PHE A 342 36.45 -14.89 2.79
CA PHE A 342 36.06 -16.31 2.80
C PHE A 342 36.56 -17.02 1.53
N GLU A 343 36.33 -16.42 0.36
CA GLU A 343 36.77 -16.97 -0.94
C GLU A 343 38.31 -17.06 -1.04
N ALA A 344 39.02 -16.03 -0.58
CA ALA A 344 40.49 -16.02 -0.59
C ALA A 344 41.11 -17.13 0.27
N TYR A 345 40.53 -17.40 1.45
CA TYR A 345 41.00 -18.47 2.34
C TYR A 345 40.53 -19.85 1.87
N ALA A 346 39.33 -19.98 1.31
CA ALA A 346 38.84 -21.22 0.73
C ALA A 346 39.74 -21.68 -0.44
N ALA A 347 40.23 -20.75 -1.26
CA ALA A 347 41.16 -21.04 -2.34
C ALA A 347 42.54 -21.55 -1.84
N GLN A 348 42.99 -21.09 -0.66
CA GLN A 348 44.26 -21.53 -0.06
C GLN A 348 44.18 -22.92 0.60
N GLY A 349 42.99 -23.29 1.09
CA GLY A 349 42.73 -24.60 1.71
C GLY A 349 42.39 -25.72 0.71
N ALA A 350 42.19 -25.40 -0.57
CA ALA A 350 41.93 -26.40 -1.60
C ALA A 350 43.18 -27.27 -1.83
N PRO A 351 43.08 -28.62 -1.80
CA PRO A 351 44.21 -29.48 -2.13
C PRO A 351 44.73 -29.14 -3.53
N PRO A 352 46.05 -29.12 -3.76
CA PRO A 352 46.59 -28.82 -5.08
C PRO A 352 45.95 -29.77 -6.09
N SER A 353 45.32 -29.18 -7.11
CA SER A 353 44.76 -29.93 -8.23
C SER A 353 45.94 -30.66 -8.88
N TYR A 354 46.10 -31.95 -8.58
CA TYR A 354 47.04 -32.81 -9.29
C TYR A 354 46.47 -32.99 -10.70
N CYS A 355 46.64 -31.98 -11.54
CA CYS A 355 46.65 -32.16 -12.99
C CYS A 355 47.80 -33.13 -13.25
N ALA A 356 47.47 -34.41 -13.38
CA ALA A 356 48.37 -35.40 -13.94
C ALA A 356 48.76 -34.90 -15.34
N THR A 357 49.90 -34.22 -15.43
CA THR A 357 50.64 -34.07 -16.66
C THR A 357 51.09 -35.46 -17.07
N ALA A 358 50.19 -36.20 -17.71
CA ALA A 358 50.53 -37.41 -18.44
C ALA A 358 51.41 -36.95 -19.61
N ALA A 359 52.71 -37.11 -19.41
CA ALA A 359 53.69 -37.01 -20.47
C ALA A 359 53.35 -38.02 -21.58
N VAL A 360 53.08 -37.48 -22.76
CA VAL A 360 53.54 -37.93 -24.08
C VAL A 360 53.81 -39.43 -24.22
N HIS A 361 52.93 -40.12 -24.93
CA HIS A 361 53.35 -41.09 -25.93
C HIS A 361 52.47 -40.97 -27.18
N SER A 362 53.16 -40.69 -28.29
CA SER A 362 52.73 -40.58 -29.67
C SER A 362 51.97 -41.80 -30.20
N SER A 363 50.92 -41.56 -30.99
CA SER A 363 50.80 -42.22 -32.30
C SER A 363 49.90 -41.42 -33.24
N ASP A 364 50.43 -41.22 -34.44
CA ASP A 364 49.81 -40.64 -35.61
C ASP A 364 48.49 -41.30 -35.98
N ARG A 365 47.51 -40.50 -36.43
CA ARG A 365 46.65 -40.84 -37.57
C ARG A 365 45.90 -39.64 -38.14
N GLU A 366 46.02 -39.53 -39.46
CA GLU A 366 45.45 -38.53 -40.37
C GLU A 366 43.92 -38.57 -40.51
N GLY A 367 43.32 -37.37 -40.48
CA GLY A 367 42.18 -36.89 -41.30
C GLY A 367 40.74 -37.40 -41.03
N PRO A 368 39.68 -36.80 -41.65
CA PRO A 368 39.55 -35.47 -42.30
C PRO A 368 38.29 -34.68 -41.76
N PRO A 369 37.90 -33.51 -42.33
CA PRO A 369 37.08 -32.49 -41.65
C PRO A 369 35.57 -32.71 -41.85
N GLY A 370 34.78 -32.27 -40.88
CA GLY A 370 33.32 -32.28 -40.95
C GLY A 370 32.74 -30.95 -40.48
N ASP A 371 32.31 -30.16 -41.46
CA ASP A 371 31.46 -28.98 -41.30
C ASP A 371 30.14 -29.32 -40.59
N SER A 372 29.66 -28.43 -39.73
CA SER A 372 28.23 -28.06 -39.69
C SER A 372 28.02 -26.86 -38.76
N GLU A 373 27.95 -25.70 -39.42
CA GLU A 373 27.19 -24.55 -38.97
C GLU A 373 25.71 -24.90 -38.72
N SER A 374 25.06 -24.01 -37.94
CA SER A 374 23.66 -23.56 -38.07
C SER A 374 22.71 -23.97 -36.92
N PRO A 375 21.62 -23.19 -36.66
CA PRO A 375 21.66 -22.15 -35.64
C PRO A 375 20.43 -22.17 -34.72
N LEU A 376 20.48 -21.26 -33.75
CA LEU A 376 19.39 -20.79 -32.89
C LEU A 376 18.05 -20.60 -33.64
N SER A 377 16.99 -21.23 -33.13
CA SER A 377 15.61 -20.83 -33.38
C SER A 377 15.11 -19.98 -32.21
N PRO A 378 14.58 -18.76 -32.43
CA PRO A 378 13.86 -18.03 -31.39
C PRO A 378 12.39 -18.49 -31.29
N PRO A 379 11.74 -18.35 -30.13
CA PRO A 379 10.36 -18.76 -29.93
C PRO A 379 9.36 -17.79 -30.56
N PHE A 380 8.33 -18.42 -31.13
CA PHE A 380 7.16 -17.89 -31.80
C PHE A 380 6.29 -17.04 -30.85
N VAL A 381 5.94 -15.82 -31.27
CA VAL A 381 4.93 -14.97 -30.63
C VAL A 381 3.64 -15.08 -31.45
N PRO A 382 2.52 -15.60 -30.91
CA PRO A 382 1.24 -15.49 -31.61
C PRO A 382 0.64 -14.11 -31.37
N SER A 383 0.54 -13.34 -32.45
CA SER A 383 -0.29 -12.14 -32.53
C SER A 383 -1.73 -12.53 -32.84
N GLY A 384 -2.66 -12.01 -32.05
CA GLY A 384 -4.01 -11.60 -32.46
C GLY A 384 -5.03 -12.68 -32.84
N LEU A 385 -6.12 -12.74 -32.07
CA LEU A 385 -7.46 -12.31 -32.52
C LEU A 385 -8.34 -12.01 -31.30
#